data_AF-U6ED84-F1
#
_entry.id   AF-U6ED84-F1
#
_cell.length_a   1.000
_cell.length_b   1.000
_cell.length_c   1.000
_cell.angle_alpha   90.00
_cell.angle_beta   90.00
_cell.angle_gamma   90.00
#
_symmetry.space_group_name_H-M   'P 1'
#
loop_
_entity.id
_entity.type
_entity.pdbx_description
1 polymer ?
#
loop_
_entity_poly.entity_id
_entity_poly.type
_entity_poly.pdbx_seq_one_letter_code
_entity_poly.pdbx_strand_id
1 'polypeptide(L)'
;MERFLKRLSEDSARMDALERLYTLSGGGIHSHRITGPDTKSLAQVEKELKKKGFLLGVNLSEEEIFEKIKEYGRVSEMLLHHAPGSIDDKTIILKHGGRILDSKHYLPGLEQVVTRKLYLKDYDDLKRCEEEYKKPDARRSLDTLSQISRNIHSHTVSAGDVKTIKKIIKALDESGQLLGVDLPEKEIWTIVENAEPAGFCVE
;
A
#
# COMPACT_ATOMS: atom_id res chain seq x y z
N MET A 1 13.38 12.85 25.21
CA MET A 1 12.86 11.63 24.57
C MET A 1 11.65 11.06 25.32
N GLU A 2 11.75 10.85 26.64
CA GLU A 2 10.68 10.24 27.46
C GLU A 2 9.34 10.98 27.40
N ARG A 3 9.34 12.32 27.45
CA ARG A 3 8.10 13.12 27.33
C ARG A 3 7.40 12.95 25.97
N PHE A 4 8.15 12.68 24.90
CA PHE A 4 7.60 12.41 23.57
C PHE A 4 6.99 11.01 23.52
N LEU A 5 7.72 9.99 24.02
CA LEU A 5 7.24 8.62 24.10
C LEU A 5 5.98 8.49 24.96
N LYS A 6 5.94 9.18 26.11
CA LYS A 6 4.77 9.21 26.99
C LYS A 6 3.54 9.78 26.29
N ARG A 7 3.70 10.91 25.60
CA ARG A 7 2.60 11.54 24.83
C ARG A 7 2.13 10.68 23.65
N LEU A 8 3.05 9.92 23.05
CA LEU A 8 2.70 8.93 22.04
C LEU A 8 1.88 7.79 22.66
N SER A 9 2.34 7.18 23.75
CA SER A 9 1.60 6.08 24.39
C SER A 9 0.22 6.47 24.94
N GLU A 10 0.03 7.74 25.31
CA GLU A 10 -1.24 8.27 25.85
C GLU A 10 -2.24 8.70 24.76
N ASP A 11 -1.81 8.84 23.50
CA ASP A 11 -2.61 9.33 22.39
C ASP A 11 -2.61 8.32 21.24
N SER A 12 -3.65 7.49 21.20
CA SER A 12 -3.78 6.43 20.19
C SER A 12 -3.88 7.00 18.77
N ALA A 13 -4.51 8.16 18.57
CA ALA A 13 -4.60 8.78 17.26
C ALA A 13 -3.23 9.22 16.75
N ARG A 14 -2.38 9.71 17.66
CA ARG A 14 -1.00 10.10 17.34
C ARG A 14 -0.10 8.89 17.06
N MET A 15 -0.28 7.78 17.77
CA MET A 15 0.39 6.52 17.47
C MET A 15 -0.01 6.00 16.09
N ASP A 16 -1.30 5.97 15.79
CA ASP A 16 -1.82 5.52 14.50
C ASP A 16 -1.26 6.38 13.35
N ALA A 17 -1.19 7.70 13.52
CA ALA A 17 -0.60 8.60 12.53
C ALA A 17 0.89 8.31 12.29
N LEU A 18 1.64 8.02 13.35
CA LEU A 18 3.06 7.66 13.25
C LEU A 18 3.22 6.30 12.57
N GLU A 19 2.47 5.29 12.97
CA GLU A 19 2.50 3.96 12.36
C GLU A 19 2.18 4.03 10.86
N ARG A 20 1.20 4.85 10.46
CA ARG A 20 0.87 5.11 9.05
C ARG A 20 2.04 5.71 8.28
N LEU A 21 2.72 6.72 8.83
CA LEU A 21 3.89 7.34 8.20
C LEU A 21 4.99 6.31 7.93
N TYR A 22 5.31 5.50 8.94
CA TYR A 22 6.34 4.46 8.82
C TYR A 22 5.92 3.37 7.84
N THR A 23 4.65 2.97 7.87
CA THR A 23 4.10 1.99 6.93
C THR A 23 4.22 2.49 5.49
N LEU A 24 3.80 3.73 5.21
CA LEU A 24 3.89 4.34 3.87
C LEU A 24 5.33 4.51 3.38
N SER A 25 6.30 4.57 4.30
CA SER A 25 7.73 4.66 3.98
C SER A 25 8.30 3.26 3.68
N GLY A 26 7.70 2.53 2.72
CA GLY A 26 8.14 1.19 2.32
C GLY A 26 8.17 0.14 3.44
N GLY A 27 7.36 0.29 4.49
CA GLY A 27 7.38 -0.59 5.66
C GLY A 27 8.45 -0.23 6.70
N GLY A 28 8.79 1.05 6.81
CA GLY A 28 9.71 1.61 7.81
C GLY A 28 11.09 2.00 7.27
N ILE A 29 11.30 1.90 5.96
CA ILE A 29 12.55 2.27 5.28
C ILE A 29 12.59 3.78 5.06
N HIS A 30 13.60 4.45 5.61
CA HIS A 30 13.79 5.89 5.45
C HIS A 30 15.26 6.25 5.63
N SER A 31 15.65 7.43 5.14
CA SER A 31 17.01 7.94 5.23
C SER A 31 17.16 9.00 6.32
N HIS A 32 18.35 9.06 6.91
CA HIS A 32 18.76 10.13 7.81
C HIS A 32 20.05 10.74 7.28
N ARG A 33 20.17 12.07 7.42
CA ARG A 33 21.46 12.76 7.28
C ARG A 33 22.01 13.02 8.67
N ILE A 34 23.15 12.43 8.97
CA ILE A 34 23.82 12.58 10.27
C ILE A 34 25.16 13.29 10.10
N THR A 35 25.64 13.90 11.18
CA THR A 35 26.98 14.48 11.27
C THR A 35 27.67 13.95 12.52
N GLY A 36 29.00 13.91 12.49
CA GLY A 36 29.82 13.46 13.61
C GLY A 36 31.06 14.35 13.73
N PRO A 37 31.74 14.34 14.89
CA PRO A 37 32.94 15.16 15.11
C PRO A 37 34.12 14.71 14.22
N ASP A 38 34.17 13.44 13.83
CA ASP A 38 35.16 12.88 12.91
C ASP A 38 34.61 11.64 12.16
N THR A 39 35.40 11.15 11.20
CA THR A 39 35.06 9.96 10.40
C THR A 39 35.05 8.67 11.22
N LYS A 40 35.84 8.57 12.29
CA LYS A 40 35.86 7.40 13.19
C LYS A 40 34.55 7.27 13.95
N SER A 41 34.01 8.39 14.42
CA SER A 41 32.74 8.47 15.12
C SER A 41 31.58 8.06 14.20
N LEU A 42 31.59 8.53 12.94
CA LEU A 42 30.61 8.11 11.94
C LEU A 42 30.70 6.60 11.64
N ALA A 43 31.91 6.06 11.47
CA ALA A 43 32.10 4.62 11.25
C ALA A 43 31.62 3.77 12.44
N GLN A 44 31.74 4.28 13.67
CA GLN A 44 31.21 3.61 14.85
C GLN A 44 29.68 3.60 14.87
N VAL A 45 29.03 4.70 14.49
CA VAL A 45 27.56 4.76 14.33
C VAL A 45 27.10 3.75 13.26
N GLU A 46 27.77 3.72 12.11
CA GLU A 46 27.49 2.76 11.04
C GLU A 46 27.55 1.32 11.55
N LYS A 47 28.64 0.96 12.25
CA LYS A 47 28.84 -0.38 12.81
C LYS A 47 27.76 -0.76 13.81
N GLU A 48 27.36 0.15 14.69
CA GLU A 48 26.30 -0.11 15.68
C GLU A 48 24.93 -0.29 15.03
N LEU A 49 24.56 0.55 14.06
CA LEU A 49 23.30 0.41 13.32
C LEU A 49 23.26 -0.88 12.51
N LYS A 50 24.37 -1.26 11.88
CA LYS A 50 24.51 -2.53 11.16
C LYS A 50 24.38 -3.73 12.11
N LYS A 51 25.03 -3.69 13.28
CA LYS A 51 24.95 -4.75 14.29
C LYS A 51 23.52 -4.95 14.82
N LYS A 52 22.74 -3.88 14.93
CA LYS A 52 21.32 -3.94 15.33
C LYS A 52 20.37 -4.34 14.20
N GLY A 53 20.86 -4.49 12.97
CA GLY A 53 20.05 -4.82 11.79
C GLY A 53 19.18 -3.66 11.30
N PHE A 54 19.49 -2.41 11.68
CA PHE A 54 18.73 -1.23 11.27
C PHE A 54 19.28 -0.58 10.00
N LEU A 55 20.56 -0.80 9.71
CA LEU A 55 21.22 -0.16 8.57
C LEU A 55 21.07 -1.01 7.30
N LEU A 56 20.39 -0.46 6.29
CA LEU A 56 20.28 -1.06 4.96
C LEU A 56 21.43 -0.65 4.03
N GLY A 57 22.02 0.53 4.25
CA GLY A 57 23.19 1.03 3.53
C GLY A 57 23.53 2.48 3.89
N VAL A 58 24.65 2.97 3.37
CA VAL A 58 25.15 4.34 3.57
C VAL A 58 25.50 4.93 2.22
N ASN A 59 25.08 6.17 1.97
CA ASN A 59 25.34 6.89 0.71
C ASN A 59 24.96 6.10 -0.55
N LEU A 60 23.88 5.33 -0.47
CA LEU A 60 23.35 4.56 -1.60
C LEU A 60 22.89 5.48 -2.73
N SER A 61 23.06 5.04 -3.97
CA SER A 61 22.41 5.66 -5.14
C SER A 61 20.90 5.47 -5.10
N GLU A 62 20.18 6.19 -5.97
CA GLU A 62 18.73 6.03 -6.08
C GLU A 62 18.35 4.60 -6.49
N GLU A 63 19.07 4.00 -7.44
CA GLU A 63 18.86 2.61 -7.88
C GLU A 63 19.13 1.61 -6.75
N GLU A 64 20.20 1.80 -5.98
CA GLU A 64 20.51 0.94 -4.82
C GLU A 64 19.43 1.06 -3.74
N ILE A 65 18.88 2.26 -3.52
CA ILE A 65 17.75 2.48 -2.61
C ILE A 65 16.52 1.72 -3.12
N PHE A 66 16.19 1.82 -4.41
CA PHE A 66 15.07 1.09 -5.00
C PHE A 66 15.20 -0.42 -4.84
N GLU A 67 16.38 -0.99 -5.07
CA GLU A 67 16.62 -2.42 -4.86
C GLU A 67 16.47 -2.80 -3.39
N LYS A 68 16.92 -1.98 -2.44
CA LYS A 68 16.69 -2.22 -1.00
C LYS A 68 15.22 -2.13 -0.63
N ILE A 69 14.46 -1.21 -1.21
CA ILE A 69 13.02 -1.13 -1.02
C ILE A 69 12.35 -2.39 -1.60
N LYS A 70 12.76 -2.94 -2.74
CA LYS A 70 12.20 -4.21 -3.21
C LYS A 70 12.57 -5.40 -2.32
N GLU A 71 13.80 -5.44 -1.82
CA GLU A 71 14.32 -6.54 -1.01
C GLU A 71 13.66 -6.60 0.38
N TYR A 72 13.47 -5.45 1.03
CA TYR A 72 12.99 -5.34 2.41
C TYR A 72 11.60 -4.72 2.53
N GLY A 73 11.09 -4.16 1.44
CA GLY A 73 9.84 -3.44 1.39
C GLY A 73 8.71 -4.32 1.82
N ARG A 74 7.92 -3.79 2.74
CA ARG A 74 6.74 -4.47 3.26
C ARG A 74 5.47 -3.83 2.73
N VAL A 75 5.60 -3.13 1.60
CA VAL A 75 4.54 -2.40 0.93
C VAL A 75 4.65 -2.73 -0.55
N SER A 76 3.52 -3.11 -1.15
CA SER A 76 3.40 -3.32 -2.58
C SER A 76 2.09 -2.73 -3.09
N GLU A 77 2.13 -2.20 -4.30
CA GLU A 77 0.94 -1.84 -5.05
C GLU A 77 0.44 -3.06 -5.83
N MET A 78 -0.79 -3.48 -5.56
CA MET A 78 -1.41 -4.64 -6.21
C MET A 78 -2.50 -4.15 -7.14
N LEU A 79 -2.36 -4.39 -8.45
CA LEU A 79 -3.37 -4.08 -9.46
C LEU A 79 -4.34 -5.26 -9.55
N LEU A 80 -5.62 -4.97 -9.40
CA LEU A 80 -6.69 -5.96 -9.23
C LEU A 80 -7.81 -5.74 -10.23
N HIS A 81 -8.50 -6.82 -10.56
CA HIS A 81 -9.72 -6.81 -11.36
C HIS A 81 -10.78 -7.72 -10.76
N HIS A 82 -11.91 -7.15 -10.37
CA HIS A 82 -13.09 -7.89 -9.94
C HIS A 82 -14.33 -7.00 -9.98
N ALA A 83 -15.51 -7.61 -10.05
CA ALA A 83 -16.77 -6.88 -10.10
C ALA A 83 -16.98 -5.91 -8.90
N PRO A 84 -17.77 -4.84 -9.08
CA PRO A 84 -18.10 -3.91 -8.00
C PRO A 84 -18.75 -4.64 -6.83
N GLY A 85 -18.36 -4.32 -5.60
CA GLY A 85 -18.92 -4.91 -4.39
C GLY A 85 -18.37 -6.29 -4.01
N SER A 86 -17.52 -6.91 -4.83
CA SER A 86 -16.67 -8.00 -4.32
C SER A 86 -15.65 -7.40 -3.34
N ILE A 87 -15.64 -7.93 -2.12
CA ILE A 87 -14.73 -7.57 -1.03
C ILE A 87 -13.68 -8.67 -0.81
N ASP A 88 -13.64 -9.65 -1.70
CA ASP A 88 -12.81 -10.84 -1.57
C ASP A 88 -11.34 -10.45 -1.55
N ASP A 89 -10.95 -9.41 -2.29
CA ASP A 89 -9.60 -8.84 -2.28
C ASP A 89 -9.19 -8.37 -0.87
N LYS A 90 -10.04 -7.56 -0.23
CA LYS A 90 -9.81 -7.01 1.11
C LYS A 90 -9.78 -8.12 2.16
N THR A 91 -10.68 -9.09 2.00
CA THR A 91 -10.76 -10.26 2.88
C THR A 91 -9.51 -11.13 2.77
N ILE A 92 -9.03 -11.40 1.55
CA ILE A 92 -7.79 -12.15 1.28
C ILE A 92 -6.59 -11.41 1.90
N ILE A 93 -6.45 -10.11 1.64
CA ILE A 93 -5.35 -9.29 2.15
C ILE A 93 -5.32 -9.33 3.69
N LEU A 94 -6.44 -9.04 4.36
CA LEU A 94 -6.52 -9.04 5.83
C LEU A 94 -6.30 -10.44 6.42
N LYS A 95 -6.89 -11.48 5.82
CA LYS A 95 -6.76 -12.88 6.26
C LYS A 95 -5.30 -13.32 6.31
N HIS A 96 -4.49 -12.86 5.36
CA HIS A 96 -3.09 -13.19 5.29
C HIS A 96 -2.20 -12.25 6.12
N GLY A 97 -2.76 -11.32 6.89
CA GLY A 97 -2.02 -10.40 7.77
C GLY A 97 -1.52 -9.14 7.08
N GLY A 98 -2.07 -8.82 5.91
CA GLY A 98 -1.87 -7.55 5.23
C GLY A 98 -2.78 -6.45 5.76
N ARG A 99 -2.47 -5.22 5.37
CA ARG A 99 -3.26 -4.01 5.66
C ARG A 99 -3.37 -3.19 4.39
N ILE A 100 -4.49 -2.51 4.18
CA ILE A 100 -4.77 -1.75 2.96
C ILE A 100 -4.73 -0.27 3.30
N LEU A 101 -3.87 0.49 2.63
CA LEU A 101 -3.72 1.92 2.91
C LEU A 101 -4.71 2.74 2.08
N ASP A 102 -4.84 2.40 0.81
CA ASP A 102 -5.69 3.12 -0.14
C ASP A 102 -6.23 2.21 -1.24
N SER A 103 -7.07 2.80 -2.08
CA SER A 103 -7.61 2.23 -3.30
C SER A 103 -7.54 3.26 -4.41
N LYS A 104 -6.85 2.95 -5.51
CA LYS A 104 -6.72 3.82 -6.67
C LYS A 104 -7.58 3.29 -7.82
N HIS A 105 -8.42 4.15 -8.38
CA HIS A 105 -9.25 3.84 -9.54
C HIS A 105 -8.73 4.65 -10.73
N TYR A 106 -8.47 3.96 -11.83
CA TYR A 106 -7.88 4.55 -13.03
C TYR A 106 -9.00 4.94 -13.99
N LEU A 107 -9.05 6.21 -14.39
CA LEU A 107 -10.05 6.73 -15.32
C LEU A 107 -9.43 6.80 -16.73
N PRO A 108 -9.71 5.80 -17.60
CA PRO A 108 -9.15 5.77 -18.95
C PRO A 108 -9.62 6.96 -19.80
N GLY A 109 -8.83 7.33 -20.81
CA GLY A 109 -9.01 8.45 -21.73
C GLY A 109 -8.56 9.81 -21.19
N LEU A 110 -8.53 9.97 -19.86
CA LEU A 110 -8.03 11.17 -19.18
C LEU A 110 -6.70 10.94 -18.46
N GLU A 111 -6.26 9.69 -18.35
CA GLU A 111 -5.11 9.27 -17.53
C GLU A 111 -5.17 9.85 -16.09
N GLN A 112 -6.38 9.87 -15.49
CA GLN A 112 -6.57 10.39 -14.13
C GLN A 112 -6.76 9.27 -13.11
N VAL A 113 -6.13 9.42 -11.94
CA VAL A 113 -6.22 8.45 -10.84
C VAL A 113 -7.02 9.03 -9.68
N VAL A 114 -8.13 8.37 -9.33
CA VAL A 114 -8.92 8.70 -8.13
C VAL A 114 -8.46 7.82 -6.98
N THR A 115 -7.85 8.43 -5.97
CA THR A 115 -7.34 7.72 -4.79
C THR A 115 -8.27 7.89 -3.59
N ARG A 116 -8.72 6.78 -3.01
CA ARG A 116 -9.47 6.72 -1.76
C ARG A 116 -8.59 6.17 -0.65
N LYS A 117 -8.46 6.93 0.44
CA LYS A 117 -7.79 6.45 1.66
C LYS A 117 -8.71 5.49 2.39
N LEU A 118 -8.27 4.25 2.59
CA LEU A 118 -9.07 3.20 3.25
C LEU A 118 -8.55 2.89 4.65
N TYR A 119 -7.23 2.70 4.79
CA TYR A 119 -6.57 2.34 6.05
C TYR A 119 -7.24 1.18 6.80
N LEU A 120 -7.44 0.04 6.12
CA LEU A 120 -7.98 -1.17 6.72
C LEU A 120 -6.83 -1.96 7.39
N LYS A 121 -6.83 -2.01 8.72
CA LYS A 121 -5.88 -2.83 9.50
C LYS A 121 -6.47 -4.14 10.00
N ASP A 122 -7.79 -4.23 10.10
CA ASP A 122 -8.50 -5.38 10.66
C ASP A 122 -9.91 -5.55 10.08
N TYR A 123 -10.60 -6.60 10.52
CA TYR A 123 -11.96 -6.91 10.09
C TYR A 123 -13.00 -5.91 10.63
N ASP A 124 -12.73 -5.21 11.72
CA ASP A 124 -13.64 -4.19 12.25
C ASP A 124 -13.63 -2.96 11.32
N ASP A 125 -12.48 -2.58 10.79
CA ASP A 125 -12.36 -1.56 9.75
C ASP A 125 -13.09 -1.97 8.47
N LEU A 126 -12.92 -3.23 8.04
CA LEU A 126 -13.61 -3.76 6.86
C LEU A 126 -15.12 -3.69 7.04
N LYS A 127 -15.65 -4.10 8.21
CA LYS A 127 -17.07 -4.04 8.51
C LYS A 127 -17.61 -2.60 8.46
N ARG A 128 -16.88 -1.62 9.01
CA ARG A 128 -17.26 -0.20 8.92
C ARG A 128 -17.25 0.29 7.47
N CYS A 129 -16.28 -0.15 6.67
CA CYS A 129 -16.22 0.15 5.24
C CYS A 129 -17.45 -0.39 4.50
N GLU A 130 -17.85 -1.64 4.77
CA GLU A 130 -19.06 -2.26 4.21
C GLU A 130 -20.34 -1.53 4.63
N GLU A 131 -20.44 -1.13 5.89
CA GLU A 131 -21.58 -0.36 6.40
C GLU A 131 -21.71 1.00 5.70
N GLU A 132 -20.60 1.69 5.44
CA GLU A 132 -20.59 2.92 4.64
C GLU A 132 -21.06 2.66 3.20
N TYR A 133 -20.66 1.54 2.58
CA TYR A 133 -21.08 1.18 1.22
C TYR A 133 -22.57 0.82 1.10
N LYS A 134 -23.28 0.57 2.20
CA LYS A 134 -24.73 0.38 2.19
C LYS A 134 -25.49 1.70 2.01
N LYS A 135 -24.86 2.86 2.23
CA LYS A 135 -25.49 4.16 2.01
C LYS A 135 -25.72 4.37 0.50
N PRO A 136 -26.93 4.79 0.05
CA PRO A 136 -27.26 4.88 -1.37
C PRO A 136 -26.27 5.71 -2.20
N ASP A 137 -25.86 6.86 -1.69
CA ASP A 137 -24.91 7.74 -2.39
C ASP A 137 -23.52 7.11 -2.49
N ALA A 138 -23.03 6.52 -1.41
CA ALA A 138 -21.72 5.85 -1.38
C ALA A 138 -21.68 4.65 -2.32
N ARG A 139 -22.75 3.84 -2.34
CA ARG A 139 -22.92 2.73 -3.27
C ARG A 139 -22.87 3.22 -4.72
N ARG A 140 -23.71 4.21 -5.04
CA ARG A 140 -23.78 4.77 -6.41
C ARG A 140 -22.43 5.32 -6.87
N SER A 141 -21.73 6.05 -6.00
CA SER A 141 -20.39 6.57 -6.32
C SER A 141 -19.38 5.46 -6.56
N LEU A 142 -19.37 4.41 -5.73
CA LEU A 142 -18.46 3.28 -5.90
C LEU A 142 -18.76 2.50 -7.18
N ASP A 143 -20.04 2.19 -7.44
CA ASP A 143 -20.46 1.49 -8.65
C ASP A 143 -20.05 2.28 -9.91
N THR A 144 -20.23 3.60 -9.90
CA THR A 144 -19.81 4.49 -10.99
C THR A 144 -18.30 4.45 -11.19
N LEU A 145 -17.51 4.55 -10.11
CA LEU A 145 -16.05 4.48 -10.18
C LEU A 145 -15.57 3.14 -10.72
N SER A 146 -16.13 2.03 -10.22
CA SER A 146 -15.79 0.69 -10.71
C SER A 146 -16.13 0.53 -12.18
N GLN A 147 -17.29 1.01 -12.64
CA GLN A 147 -17.66 0.97 -14.06
C GLN A 147 -16.70 1.77 -14.94
N ILE A 148 -16.39 3.03 -14.58
CA ILE A 148 -15.49 3.88 -15.37
C ILE A 148 -14.08 3.28 -15.42
N SER A 149 -13.61 2.75 -14.30
CA SER A 149 -12.30 2.10 -14.20
C SER A 149 -12.27 0.67 -14.76
N ARG A 150 -13.32 0.24 -15.47
CA ARG A 150 -13.42 -1.10 -16.08
C ARG A 150 -13.20 -2.22 -15.05
N ASN A 151 -13.64 -1.97 -13.82
CA ASN A 151 -13.45 -2.82 -12.65
C ASN A 151 -11.98 -3.09 -12.30
N ILE A 152 -11.08 -2.21 -12.71
CA ILE A 152 -9.65 -2.28 -12.42
C ILE A 152 -9.29 -1.20 -11.40
N HIS A 153 -8.71 -1.62 -10.28
CA HIS A 153 -8.20 -0.73 -9.24
C HIS A 153 -6.90 -1.28 -8.68
N SER A 154 -6.16 -0.43 -7.99
CA SER A 154 -5.01 -0.88 -7.20
C SER A 154 -5.23 -0.67 -5.70
N HIS A 155 -4.57 -1.49 -4.91
CA HIS A 155 -4.42 -1.30 -3.48
C HIS A 155 -2.95 -1.16 -3.11
N THR A 156 -2.61 -0.12 -2.34
CA THR A 156 -1.34 -0.10 -1.61
C THR A 156 -1.48 -0.98 -0.38
N VAL A 157 -0.86 -2.16 -0.42
CA VAL A 157 -0.92 -3.18 0.63
C VAL A 157 0.37 -3.19 1.41
N SER A 158 0.26 -3.26 2.74
CA SER A 158 1.41 -3.40 3.64
C SER A 158 1.31 -4.64 4.52
N ALA A 159 2.44 -5.18 4.99
CA ALA A 159 2.47 -6.32 5.89
C ALA A 159 3.62 -6.26 6.90
N GLY A 160 3.66 -7.21 7.84
CA GLY A 160 4.75 -7.32 8.82
C GLY A 160 6.10 -7.72 8.22
N ASP A 161 6.09 -8.42 7.08
CA ASP A 161 7.28 -8.93 6.40
C ASP A 161 7.01 -9.29 4.92
N VAL A 162 8.09 -9.46 4.16
CA VAL A 162 8.05 -9.77 2.71
C VAL A 162 7.41 -11.13 2.41
N LYS A 163 7.56 -12.14 3.28
CA LYS A 163 6.93 -13.46 3.07
C LYS A 163 5.41 -13.34 3.15
N THR A 164 4.92 -12.47 4.01
CA THR A 164 3.50 -12.17 4.12
C THR A 164 2.96 -11.49 2.86
N ILE A 165 3.67 -10.50 2.31
CA ILE A 165 3.33 -9.90 1.00
C ILE A 165 3.25 -10.98 -0.10
N LYS A 166 4.25 -11.86 -0.19
CA LYS A 166 4.28 -12.95 -1.18
C LYS A 166 3.09 -13.92 -1.04
N LYS A 167 2.64 -14.20 0.18
CA LYS A 167 1.44 -15.03 0.42
C LYS A 167 0.17 -14.34 -0.08
N ILE A 168 0.05 -13.04 0.16
CA ILE A 168 -1.10 -12.23 -0.30
C ILE A 168 -1.15 -12.23 -1.84
N ILE A 169 -0.01 -11.93 -2.48
CA ILE A 169 0.12 -11.96 -3.95
C ILE A 169 -0.35 -13.30 -4.49
N LYS A 170 0.18 -14.40 -3.94
CA LYS A 170 -0.20 -15.75 -4.36
C LYS A 170 -1.69 -16.03 -4.19
N ALA A 171 -2.29 -15.63 -3.07
CA ALA A 171 -3.72 -15.86 -2.82
C ALA A 171 -4.62 -15.03 -3.76
N LEU A 172 -4.23 -13.80 -4.09
CA LEU A 172 -4.95 -12.95 -5.04
C LEU A 172 -4.82 -13.50 -6.48
N ASP A 173 -3.64 -14.00 -6.84
CA ASP A 173 -3.39 -14.67 -8.12
C ASP A 173 -4.24 -15.95 -8.25
N GLU A 174 -4.24 -16.81 -7.23
CA GLU A 174 -5.06 -18.03 -7.18
C GLU A 174 -6.57 -17.73 -7.23
N SER A 175 -6.99 -16.55 -6.77
CA SER A 175 -8.39 -16.10 -6.87
C SER A 175 -8.78 -15.53 -8.25
N GLY A 176 -7.81 -15.34 -9.16
CA GLY A 176 -8.01 -14.74 -10.48
C GLY A 176 -8.23 -13.22 -10.46
N GLN A 177 -7.95 -12.56 -9.34
CA GLN A 177 -8.17 -11.12 -9.18
C GLN A 177 -6.94 -10.28 -9.49
N LEU A 178 -5.74 -10.86 -9.47
CA LEU A 178 -4.49 -10.11 -9.62
C LEU A 178 -4.14 -9.89 -11.09
N LEU A 179 -3.95 -8.63 -11.48
CA LEU A 179 -3.44 -8.25 -12.81
C LEU A 179 -1.94 -7.94 -12.80
N GLY A 180 -1.40 -7.51 -11.64
CA GLY A 180 0.02 -7.21 -11.50
C GLY A 180 0.40 -6.67 -10.13
N VAL A 181 1.71 -6.61 -9.88
CA VAL A 181 2.29 -6.14 -8.62
C VAL A 181 3.43 -5.18 -8.92
N ASP A 182 3.44 -4.03 -8.25
CA ASP A 182 4.48 -3.00 -8.34
C ASP A 182 4.82 -2.61 -9.80
N LEU A 183 3.79 -2.60 -10.66
CA LEU A 183 3.92 -2.27 -12.07
C LEU A 183 4.28 -0.79 -12.26
N PRO A 184 5.14 -0.44 -13.23
CA PRO A 184 5.31 0.93 -13.66
C PRO A 184 3.99 1.54 -14.12
N GLU A 185 3.77 2.83 -13.82
CA GLU A 185 2.53 3.53 -14.15
C GLU A 185 2.12 3.39 -15.62
N LYS A 186 3.09 3.47 -16.54
CA LYS A 186 2.86 3.27 -17.98
C LYS A 186 2.28 1.90 -18.33
N GLU A 187 2.71 0.85 -17.63
CA GLU A 187 2.19 -0.50 -17.83
C GLU A 187 0.77 -0.62 -17.28
N ILE A 188 0.49 0.01 -16.14
CA ILE A 188 -0.87 0.08 -15.59
C ILE A 188 -1.83 0.76 -16.58
N TRP A 189 -1.45 1.91 -17.14
CA TRP A 189 -2.26 2.59 -18.15
C TRP A 189 -2.47 1.74 -19.41
N THR A 190 -1.44 1.02 -19.84
CA THR A 190 -1.56 0.09 -20.97
C THR A 190 -2.59 -1.01 -20.69
N ILE A 191 -2.63 -1.56 -19.48
CA ILE A 191 -3.62 -2.58 -19.07
C ILE A 191 -5.02 -1.96 -19.03
N VAL A 192 -5.18 -0.82 -18.37
CA VAL A 192 -6.47 -0.15 -18.17
C VAL A 192 -7.07 0.30 -19.50
N GLU A 193 -6.29 0.87 -20.41
CA GLU A 193 -6.76 1.37 -21.71
C GLU A 193 -7.13 0.25 -22.69
N ASN A 194 -6.52 -0.93 -22.56
CA ASN A 194 -6.82 -2.08 -23.41
C ASN A 194 -7.93 -2.99 -22.84
N ALA A 195 -8.32 -2.82 -21.57
CA ALA A 195 -9.41 -3.61 -20.99
C ALA A 195 -10.74 -3.33 -21.70
N GLU A 196 -11.53 -4.35 -22.02
CA GLU A 196 -12.82 -4.08 -22.68
C GLU A 196 -13.76 -3.32 -21.72
N PRO A 197 -14.43 -2.26 -22.20
CA PRO A 197 -15.49 -1.64 -21.41
C PRO A 197 -16.60 -2.68 -21.21
N ALA A 198 -17.14 -2.76 -19.99
CA ALA A 198 -18.40 -3.46 -19.78
C ALA A 198 -19.41 -2.88 -20.77
N GLY A 199 -19.99 -3.72 -21.64
CA GLY A 199 -20.83 -3.28 -22.74
C GLY A 199 -21.86 -2.25 -22.27
N PHE A 200 -21.80 -1.05 -22.81
CA PHE A 200 -22.83 -0.02 -22.59
C PHE A 200 -24.12 -0.55 -23.22
N CYS A 201 -24.96 -1.19 -22.41
CA CYS A 201 -26.34 -1.45 -22.81
C CYS A 201 -27.05 -0.10 -22.77
N VAL A 202 -27.16 0.54 -23.93
CA VAL A 202 -28.15 1.59 -24.15
C VAL A 202 -29.46 0.85 -24.42
N GLU A 203 -30.26 0.65 -23.38
CA GLU A 203 -31.70 0.35 -23.53
C GLU A 203 -32.48 1.66 -23.68
#